data_AF-A0A926ME45-F1
#
_entry.id   AF-A0A926ME45-F1
#
_cell.length_a   1.000
_cell.length_b   1.000
_cell.length_c   1.000
_cell.angle_alpha   90.00
_cell.angle_beta   90.00
_cell.angle_gamma   90.00
#
_symmetry.space_group_name_H-M   'P 1'
#
loop_
_entity.id
_entity.type
_entity.pdbx_description
1 polymer ?
#
loop_
_entity_poly.entity_id
_entity_poly.type
_entity_poly.pdbx_seq_one_letter_code
_entity_poly.pdbx_strand_id
1 'polypeptide(L)'
;MQSKDRPYMLFVAEKIYFEISKIKKSNPDFSNIDAIDSFIGSKTYEKISSGKFHDEWFKELEKNKFIDQITKKKIPEETISLLKIQKDMIVKQLFKFPKLYYTKSHFPLEISQQAFNNLWRMCESYELWCKESKQKDLIFLNIID
;
A
#
# COMPACT_ATOMS: atom_id res chain seq x y z
N MET A 1 9.87 7.50 8.26
CA MET A 1 9.15 8.71 8.71
C MET A 1 7.67 8.37 8.72
N GLN A 2 6.91 8.86 9.70
CA GLN A 2 5.47 8.67 9.77
C GLN A 2 4.79 10.00 9.41
N SER A 3 3.78 9.94 8.57
CA SER A 3 2.95 11.11 8.26
C SER A 3 2.09 11.51 9.46
N LYS A 4 1.89 12.82 9.65
CA LYS A 4 1.04 13.36 10.73
C LYS A 4 -0.41 13.39 10.29
N ASP A 5 -1.32 13.00 11.19
CA ASP A 5 -2.78 13.11 11.05
C ASP A 5 -3.38 12.50 9.76
N ARG A 6 -2.69 11.52 9.17
CA ARG A 6 -3.15 10.85 7.96
C ARG A 6 -4.43 10.06 8.22
N PRO A 7 -5.44 10.12 7.31
CA PRO A 7 -6.56 9.21 7.32
C PRO A 7 -6.12 7.75 7.47
N TYR A 8 -6.81 6.98 8.31
CA TYR A 8 -6.51 5.55 8.52
C TYR A 8 -6.57 4.75 7.21
N MET A 9 -7.47 5.14 6.30
CA MET A 9 -7.61 4.55 4.96
C MET A 9 -6.33 4.64 4.11
N LEU A 10 -5.48 5.64 4.35
CA LEU A 10 -4.23 5.79 3.61
C LEU A 10 -3.06 5.04 4.25
N PHE A 11 -3.26 4.30 5.35
CA PHE A 11 -2.17 3.59 6.04
C PHE A 11 -1.49 2.55 5.15
N VAL A 12 -2.29 1.74 4.46
CA VAL A 12 -1.76 0.69 3.58
C VAL A 12 -1.08 1.33 2.36
N ALA A 13 -1.66 2.40 1.81
CA ALA A 13 -1.06 3.16 0.72
C ALA A 13 0.30 3.77 1.12
N GLU A 14 0.41 4.39 2.30
CA GLU A 14 1.68 4.87 2.84
C GLU A 14 2.70 3.73 2.96
N LYS A 15 2.28 2.59 3.50
CA LYS A 15 3.18 1.44 3.70
C LYS A 15 3.72 0.94 2.37
N ILE A 16 2.85 0.77 1.37
CA ILE A 16 3.22 0.40 0.00
C ILE A 16 4.19 1.43 -0.58
N TYR A 17 3.84 2.71 -0.51
CA TYR A 17 4.62 3.81 -1.03
C TYR A 17 6.05 3.85 -0.47
N PHE A 18 6.21 3.68 0.84
CA PHE A 18 7.52 3.69 1.46
C PHE A 18 8.35 2.45 1.12
N GLU A 19 7.74 1.27 0.98
CA GLU A 19 8.49 0.08 0.55
C GLU A 19 8.97 0.22 -0.90
N ILE A 20 8.15 0.75 -1.81
CA ILE A 20 8.55 1.06 -3.19
C ILE A 20 9.65 2.13 -3.20
N SER A 21 9.51 3.19 -2.39
CA SER A 21 10.52 4.24 -2.25
C SER A 21 11.87 3.69 -1.76
N LYS A 22 11.86 2.72 -0.84
CA LYS A 22 13.09 2.03 -0.42
C LYS A 22 13.70 1.22 -1.55
N ILE A 23 12.91 0.47 -2.31
CA ILE A 23 13.39 -0.29 -3.47
C ILE A 23 14.07 0.66 -4.48
N LYS A 24 13.43 1.78 -4.81
CA LYS A 24 14.00 2.79 -5.72
C LYS A 24 15.29 3.39 -5.15
N LYS A 25 15.34 3.74 -3.87
CA LYS A 25 16.55 4.29 -3.23
C LYS A 25 17.71 3.30 -3.21
N SER A 26 17.43 2.01 -3.04
CA SER A 26 18.46 0.96 -3.07
C SER A 26 18.95 0.63 -4.49
N ASN A 27 18.21 1.03 -5.53
CA ASN A 27 18.53 0.75 -6.93
C ASN A 27 18.41 2.06 -7.73
N PRO A 28 19.44 2.93 -7.72
CA PRO A 28 19.37 4.27 -8.31
C PRO A 28 19.00 4.29 -9.81
N ASP A 29 19.29 3.21 -10.54
CA ASP A 29 18.97 3.05 -11.96
C ASP A 29 17.50 2.71 -12.24
N PHE A 30 16.71 2.38 -11.19
CA PHE A 30 15.30 2.00 -11.37
C PHE A 30 14.43 3.22 -11.64
N SER A 31 13.57 3.08 -12.66
CA SER A 31 12.40 3.95 -12.83
C SER A 31 11.35 3.66 -11.74
N ASN A 32 10.32 4.51 -11.65
CA ASN A 32 9.17 4.23 -10.78
C ASN A 32 8.46 2.93 -11.17
N ILE A 33 8.43 2.61 -12.47
CA ILE A 33 7.84 1.38 -13.00
C ILE A 33 8.61 0.17 -12.50
N ASP A 34 9.95 0.19 -12.62
CA ASP A 34 10.82 -0.90 -12.17
C ASP A 34 10.72 -1.13 -10.66
N ALA A 35 10.62 -0.05 -9.88
CA ALA A 35 10.45 -0.13 -8.43
C ALA A 35 9.10 -0.75 -8.02
N ILE A 36 8.02 -0.42 -8.72
CA ILE A 36 6.69 -0.99 -8.47
C ILE A 36 6.65 -2.47 -8.91
N ASP A 37 7.21 -2.81 -10.06
CA ASP A 37 7.27 -4.19 -10.53
C ASP A 37 8.09 -5.07 -9.57
N SER A 38 9.25 -4.57 -9.14
CA SER A 38 10.06 -5.20 -8.10
C SER A 38 9.30 -5.36 -6.78
N PHE A 39 8.46 -4.40 -6.41
CA PHE A 39 7.63 -4.50 -5.21
C PHE A 39 6.60 -5.64 -5.31
N ILE A 40 5.99 -5.88 -6.47
CA ILE A 40 5.04 -6.99 -6.70
C ILE A 40 5.70 -8.36 -6.48
N GLY A 41 7.01 -8.45 -6.74
CA GLY A 41 7.84 -9.62 -6.44
C GLY A 41 8.20 -9.81 -4.96
N SER A 42 7.93 -8.84 -4.10
CA SER A 42 8.40 -8.83 -2.71
C SER A 42 7.52 -9.63 -1.74
N LYS A 43 8.13 -10.08 -0.63
CA LYS A 43 7.40 -10.67 0.51
C LYS A 43 6.40 -9.72 1.14
N THR A 44 6.67 -8.41 1.09
CA THR A 44 5.75 -7.41 1.64
C THR A 44 4.48 -7.33 0.81
N TYR A 45 4.60 -7.33 -0.52
CA TYR A 45 3.45 -7.42 -1.41
C TYR A 45 2.65 -8.69 -1.14
N GLU A 46 3.29 -9.86 -1.09
CA GLU A 46 2.62 -11.14 -0.81
C GLU A 46 1.82 -11.10 0.50
N LYS A 47 2.38 -10.49 1.55
CA LYS A 47 1.73 -10.34 2.86
C LYS A 47 0.52 -9.39 2.81
N ILE A 48 0.59 -8.33 2.02
CA ILE A 48 -0.51 -7.37 1.83
C ILE A 48 -1.61 -8.01 0.96
N SER A 49 -1.24 -8.55 -0.22
CA SER A 49 -2.17 -9.14 -1.18
C SER A 49 -2.91 -10.36 -0.64
N SER A 50 -2.32 -11.11 0.29
CA SER A 50 -2.98 -12.23 0.98
C SER A 50 -3.92 -11.80 2.10
N GLY A 51 -3.94 -10.53 2.47
CA GLY A 51 -4.72 -10.02 3.61
C GLY A 51 -4.06 -10.21 4.98
N LYS A 52 -2.96 -11.01 5.05
CA LYS A 52 -2.27 -11.32 6.30
C LYS A 52 -1.77 -10.07 7.03
N PHE A 53 -1.26 -9.08 6.30
CA PHE A 53 -0.86 -7.79 6.87
C PHE A 53 -2.02 -7.11 7.62
N HIS A 54 -3.21 -7.10 7.01
CA HIS A 54 -4.39 -6.46 7.57
C HIS A 54 -4.89 -7.22 8.81
N ASP A 55 -4.86 -8.55 8.79
CA ASP A 55 -5.25 -9.37 9.94
C ASP A 55 -4.34 -9.17 11.15
N GLU A 56 -3.04 -9.06 10.92
CA GLU A 56 -2.08 -8.75 11.97
C GLU A 56 -2.31 -7.32 12.51
N TRP A 57 -2.49 -6.35 11.62
CA TRP A 57 -2.77 -4.96 12.01
C TRP A 57 -4.06 -4.82 12.82
N PHE A 58 -5.15 -5.47 12.42
CA PHE A 58 -6.41 -5.45 13.16
C PHE A 58 -6.29 -6.12 14.53
N LYS A 59 -5.57 -7.23 14.65
CA LYS A 59 -5.27 -7.85 15.95
C LYS A 59 -4.47 -6.91 16.88
N GLU A 60 -3.55 -6.14 16.33
CA GLU A 60 -2.80 -5.13 17.11
C GLU A 60 -3.71 -3.98 17.58
N LEU A 61 -4.62 -3.51 16.72
CA LEU A 61 -5.60 -2.50 17.08
C LEU A 61 -6.56 -3.01 18.17
N GLU A 62 -7.06 -4.24 18.05
CA GLU A 62 -7.92 -4.89 19.06
C GLU A 62 -7.22 -4.99 20.42
N LYS A 63 -5.97 -5.45 20.45
CA LYS A 63 -5.15 -5.54 21.68
C LYS A 63 -4.99 -4.18 22.37
N ASN A 64 -4.88 -3.12 21.58
CA ASN A 64 -4.76 -1.74 22.09
C ASN A 64 -6.11 -1.04 22.29
N LYS A 65 -7.23 -1.79 22.30
CA LYS A 65 -8.60 -1.25 22.45
C LYS A 65 -8.94 -0.16 21.43
N PHE A 66 -8.38 -0.30 20.23
CA PHE A 66 -8.51 0.64 19.11
C PHE A 66 -8.01 2.05 19.44
N ILE A 67 -7.01 2.18 20.30
CA ILE A 67 -6.34 3.45 20.56
C ILE A 67 -5.15 3.56 19.61
N ASP A 68 -5.16 4.58 18.76
CA ASP A 68 -4.07 4.85 17.83
C ASP A 68 -2.81 5.28 18.59
N GLN A 69 -1.68 4.66 18.25
CA GLN A 69 -0.45 4.82 19.03
C GLN A 69 0.20 6.19 18.85
N ILE A 70 -0.07 6.87 17.74
CA ILE A 70 0.53 8.16 17.36
C ILE A 70 -0.31 9.29 17.95
N THR A 71 -1.60 9.33 17.59
CA THR A 71 -2.55 10.38 17.98
C THR A 71 -3.08 10.21 19.39
N LYS A 72 -2.94 9.01 19.98
CA LYS A 72 -3.54 8.60 21.28
C LYS A 72 -5.07 8.67 21.30
N LYS A 73 -5.72 8.81 20.14
CA LYS A 73 -7.18 8.88 20.01
C LYS A 73 -7.75 7.48 19.76
N LYS A 74 -8.96 7.26 20.28
CA LYS A 74 -9.73 6.05 19.95
C LYS A 74 -10.23 6.14 18.51
N ILE A 75 -10.02 5.08 17.75
CA ILE A 75 -10.53 4.95 16.39
C ILE A 75 -12.04 4.67 16.46
N PRO A 76 -12.89 5.46 15.77
CA PRO A 76 -14.32 5.21 15.71
C PRO A 76 -14.65 3.83 15.12
N GLU A 77 -15.73 3.21 15.59
CA GLU A 77 -16.14 1.88 15.14
C GLU A 77 -16.48 1.87 13.65
N GLU A 78 -17.08 2.94 13.15
CA GLU A 78 -17.39 3.15 11.74
C GLU A 78 -16.11 3.15 10.90
N THR A 79 -15.03 3.73 11.41
CA THR A 79 -13.72 3.71 10.74
C THR A 79 -13.15 2.30 10.70
N ILE A 80 -13.27 1.52 11.79
CA ILE A 80 -12.85 0.11 11.81
C ILE A 80 -13.65 -0.72 10.80
N SER A 81 -14.96 -0.49 10.70
CA SER A 81 -15.81 -1.15 9.70
C SER A 81 -15.38 -0.82 8.28
N LEU A 82 -15.11 0.47 7.98
CA LEU A 82 -14.60 0.91 6.68
C LEU A 82 -13.24 0.28 6.35
N LEU A 83 -12.34 0.15 7.33
CA LEU A 83 -11.05 -0.51 7.13
C LEU A 83 -11.18 -2.01 6.79
N LYS A 84 -12.17 -2.70 7.37
CA LYS A 84 -12.45 -4.10 7.03
C LYS A 84 -12.94 -4.23 5.58
N ILE A 85 -13.85 -3.36 5.15
CA ILE A 85 -14.29 -3.31 3.74
C ILE A 85 -13.10 -2.98 2.81
N GLN A 86 -12.24 -2.04 3.23
CA GLN A 86 -11.05 -1.68 2.48
C GLN A 86 -10.10 -2.87 2.30
N LYS A 87 -9.89 -3.67 3.35
CA LYS A 87 -9.08 -4.90 3.28
C LYS A 87 -9.58 -5.80 2.16
N ASP A 88 -10.88 -6.09 2.12
CA ASP A 88 -11.44 -7.01 1.13
C ASP A 88 -11.25 -6.49 -0.31
N MET A 89 -11.40 -5.17 -0.49
CA MET A 89 -11.13 -4.50 -1.76
C MET A 89 -9.66 -4.61 -2.16
N ILE A 90 -8.73 -4.33 -1.24
CA ILE A 90 -7.28 -4.40 -1.49
C ILE A 90 -6.85 -5.83 -1.83
N VAL A 91 -7.30 -6.82 -1.06
CA VAL A 91 -7.00 -8.23 -1.31
C VAL A 91 -7.47 -8.65 -2.69
N LYS A 92 -8.69 -8.23 -3.09
CA LYS A 92 -9.22 -8.51 -4.43
C LYS A 92 -8.43 -7.80 -5.53
N GLN A 93 -8.04 -6.54 -5.31
CA GLN A 93 -7.33 -5.71 -6.29
C GLN A 93 -5.85 -6.08 -6.49
N LEU A 94 -5.22 -6.62 -5.44
CA LEU A 94 -3.83 -7.04 -5.45
C LEU A 94 -3.68 -8.57 -5.51
N PHE A 95 -4.78 -9.30 -5.75
CA PHE A 95 -4.77 -10.75 -5.75
C PHE A 95 -3.76 -11.30 -6.76
N LYS A 96 -2.82 -12.10 -6.26
CA LYS A 96 -1.79 -12.75 -7.07
C LYS A 96 -2.18 -14.20 -7.32
N PHE A 97 -2.26 -14.62 -8.58
CA PHE A 97 -2.41 -16.05 -8.88
C PHE A 97 -1.11 -16.79 -8.58
N PRO A 98 -1.15 -17.89 -7.80
CA PRO A 98 0.03 -18.70 -7.58
C PRO A 98 0.43 -19.38 -8.90
N LYS A 99 1.64 -19.04 -9.38
CA LYS A 99 2.37 -19.61 -10.53
C LYS A 99 1.84 -19.29 -11.95
N LEU A 100 1.98 -18.06 -12.43
CA LEU A 100 2.07 -17.81 -13.90
C LEU A 100 3.02 -16.68 -14.29
N TYR A 101 4.03 -16.34 -13.46
CA TYR A 101 5.00 -15.30 -13.83
C TYR A 101 5.83 -15.61 -15.08
N TYR A 102 5.73 -16.81 -15.68
CA TYR A 102 6.52 -17.19 -16.85
C TYR A 102 5.85 -18.22 -17.78
N THR A 103 4.57 -18.10 -18.12
CA THR A 103 4.02 -18.92 -19.22
C THR A 103 3.19 -18.09 -20.20
N LYS A 104 3.52 -18.24 -21.48
CA LYS A 104 2.99 -17.57 -22.69
C LYS A 104 1.46 -17.72 -22.88
N SER A 105 0.65 -17.16 -22.00
CA SER A 105 -0.77 -16.87 -22.26
C SER A 105 -1.00 -15.38 -22.02
N HIS A 106 -1.99 -14.76 -22.68
CA HIS A 106 -2.24 -13.31 -22.57
C HIS A 106 -2.80 -12.89 -21.19
N PHE A 107 -3.30 -13.85 -20.40
CA PHE A 107 -4.03 -13.61 -19.15
C PHE A 107 -3.17 -13.18 -17.92
N PRO A 108 -1.95 -13.71 -17.69
CA PRO A 108 -1.10 -13.32 -16.56
C PRO A 108 -0.58 -11.87 -16.65
N LEU A 109 -0.41 -11.34 -17.87
CA LEU A 109 0.03 -9.97 -18.10
C LEU A 109 -1.05 -8.95 -17.69
N GLU A 110 -2.32 -9.22 -18.01
CA GLU A 110 -3.44 -8.32 -17.68
C GLU A 110 -3.66 -8.19 -16.16
N ILE A 111 -3.57 -9.29 -15.41
CA ILE A 111 -3.71 -9.26 -13.94
C ILE A 111 -2.52 -8.58 -13.27
N SER A 112 -1.30 -8.82 -13.78
CA SER A 112 -0.10 -8.09 -13.32
C SER A 112 -0.24 -6.60 -13.59
N GLN A 113 -0.79 -6.22 -14.74
CA GLN A 113 -1.06 -4.83 -15.10
C GLN A 113 -2.14 -4.21 -14.20
N GLN A 114 -3.20 -4.95 -13.85
CA GLN A 114 -4.23 -4.47 -12.93
C GLN A 114 -3.65 -4.20 -11.54
N ALA A 115 -2.88 -5.13 -10.99
CA ALA A 115 -2.21 -4.94 -9.71
C ALA A 115 -1.25 -3.75 -9.76
N PHE A 116 -0.45 -3.64 -10.82
CA PHE A 116 0.43 -2.49 -11.07
C PHE A 116 -0.36 -1.17 -11.06
N ASN A 117 -1.44 -1.08 -11.83
CA ASN A 117 -2.26 0.13 -11.92
C ASN A 117 -2.87 0.51 -10.57
N ASN A 118 -3.29 -0.47 -9.77
CA ASN A 118 -3.81 -0.23 -8.43
C ASN A 118 -2.71 0.29 -7.48
N LEU A 119 -1.51 -0.30 -7.53
CA LEU A 119 -0.36 0.18 -6.74
C LEU A 119 0.05 1.59 -7.13
N TRP A 120 0.08 1.89 -8.43
CA TRP A 120 0.36 3.22 -8.96
C TRP A 120 -0.62 4.25 -8.39
N ARG A 121 -1.92 3.97 -8.48
CA ARG A 121 -2.99 4.84 -7.93
C ARG A 121 -2.90 5.02 -6.42
N MET A 122 -2.49 4.00 -5.67
CA MET A 122 -2.26 4.12 -4.24
C MET A 122 -1.09 5.07 -3.93
N CYS A 123 -0.03 5.01 -4.74
CA CYS A 123 1.10 5.93 -4.62
C CYS A 123 0.69 7.37 -4.97
N GLU A 124 -0.05 7.57 -6.06
CA GLU A 124 -0.62 8.87 -6.44
C GLU A 124 -1.48 9.45 -5.32
N SER A 125 -2.40 8.64 -4.77
CA SER A 125 -3.30 9.07 -3.70
C SER A 125 -2.53 9.49 -2.45
N TYR A 126 -1.44 8.78 -2.12
CA TYR A 126 -0.60 9.13 -0.99
C TYR A 126 0.18 10.44 -1.23
N GLU A 127 0.81 10.61 -2.39
CA GLU A 127 1.52 11.83 -2.73
C GLU A 127 0.59 13.05 -2.81
N LEU A 128 -0.61 12.88 -3.38
CA LEU A 128 -1.62 13.92 -3.45
C LEU A 128 -2.01 14.38 -2.04
N TRP A 129 -2.27 13.43 -1.14
CA TRP A 129 -2.54 13.74 0.26
C TRP A 129 -1.35 14.44 0.95
N CYS A 130 -0.11 14.02 0.70
CA CYS A 130 1.09 14.71 1.20
C CYS A 130 1.17 16.16 0.70
N LYS A 131 0.86 16.40 -0.57
CA LYS A 131 0.83 17.74 -1.19
C LYS A 131 -0.24 18.62 -0.57
N GLU A 132 -1.47 18.12 -0.43
CA GLU A 132 -2.60 18.83 0.16
C GLU A 132 -2.42 19.13 1.65
N SER A 133 -1.83 18.19 2.40
CA SER A 133 -1.50 18.36 3.82
C SER A 133 -0.20 19.14 4.07
N LYS A 134 0.45 19.66 3.01
CA LYS A 134 1.71 20.42 3.06
C LYS A 134 2.91 19.63 3.63
N GLN A 135 2.88 18.30 3.55
CA GLN A 135 3.95 17.37 3.97
C GLN A 135 4.78 16.91 2.78
N LYS A 136 5.30 17.86 1.99
CA LYS A 136 6.02 17.58 0.73
C LYS A 136 7.33 16.81 0.93
N ASP A 137 7.91 16.86 2.12
CA ASP A 137 9.13 16.13 2.49
C ASP A 137 8.95 14.59 2.52
N LEU A 138 7.70 14.12 2.52
CA LEU A 138 7.35 12.70 2.46
C LEU A 138 7.21 12.17 1.01
N ILE A 139 7.31 13.04 0.01
CA ILE A 139 7.21 12.68 -1.41
C ILE A 139 8.61 12.33 -1.93
N PHE A 140 8.75 11.10 -2.46
CA PHE A 140 9.99 10.50 -2.95
C PHE A 140 9.91 9.99 -4.39
N LEU A 141 8.76 9.48 -4.82
CA LEU A 141 8.60 8.89 -6.16
C LEU A 141 8.29 9.96 -7.21
N ASN A 142 7.68 11.09 -6.82
CA ASN A 142 7.28 12.19 -7.69
C ASN A 142 6.42 11.68 -8.86
N ILE A 143 5.37 10.93 -8.54
CA ILE A 143 4.44 10.33 -9.50
C ILE A 143 3.37 11.34 -9.93
N ILE A 144 2.95 12.24 -9.04
CA ILE A 144 1.93 13.27 -9.32
C ILE A 144 2.47 14.54 -10.00
N ASP A 145 3.78 14.59 -10.29
CA ASP A 145 4.45 15.73 -10.92
C ASP A 145 4.55 15.58 -12.44
#